data_AF-A0A3D3NSI9-F1
#
_entry.id   AF-A0A3D3NSI9-F1
#
_cell.length_a   1.000
_cell.length_b   1.000
_cell.length_c   1.000
_cell.angle_alpha   90.00
_cell.angle_beta   90.00
_cell.angle_gamma   90.00
#
_symmetry.space_group_name_H-M   'P 1'
#
loop_
_entity.id
_entity.type
_entity.pdbx_description
1 polymer ?
#
loop_
_entity_poly.entity_id
_entity_poly.type
_entity_poly.pdbx_seq_one_letter_code
_entity_poly.pdbx_strand_id
1 'polypeptide(L)' 'MSAHIHHIATRTPGHAYSQACTRDRLKSWTSNPKTRRLIHAVYNRSGIETRHSVSGDFITGADAALFRTAGDGALIPPG' A
#
# COMPACT_ATOMS: atom_id res chain seq x y z
N MET A 1 -30.88 27.95 17.23
CA MET A 1 -31.14 27.45 15.87
C MET A 1 -30.33 26.18 15.67
N SER A 2 -30.96 25.08 15.30
CA SER A 2 -30.32 23.78 15.09
C SER A 2 -29.95 23.58 13.62
N ALA A 3 -28.77 23.00 13.37
CA ALA A 3 -28.35 22.60 12.03
C ALA A 3 -28.62 21.10 11.83
N HIS A 4 -29.01 20.71 10.61
CA HIS A 4 -29.31 19.33 10.25
C HIS A 4 -28.41 18.88 9.09
N ILE A 5 -27.87 17.68 9.19
CA ILE A 5 -27.11 17.05 8.12
C ILE A 5 -28.10 16.45 7.12
N HIS A 6 -28.05 16.91 5.87
CA HIS A 6 -28.95 16.42 4.82
C HIS A 6 -28.39 15.20 4.07
N HIS A 7 -27.08 15.14 3.86
CA HIS A 7 -26.46 14.07 3.09
C HIS A 7 -24.95 13.97 3.36
N ILE A 8 -24.45 12.74 3.46
CA ILE A 8 -23.02 12.42 3.49
C ILE A 8 -22.80 11.25 2.53
N ALA A 9 -21.81 11.36 1.64
CA ALA A 9 -21.37 10.28 0.78
C ALA A 9 -19.85 10.21 0.71
N THR A 10 -19.34 9.01 0.48
CA THR A 10 -17.90 8.73 0.32
C THR A 10 -17.67 7.77 -0.83
N ARG A 11 -16.47 7.82 -1.41
CA ARG A 11 -16.00 6.84 -2.41
C ARG A 11 -14.53 6.59 -2.19
N THR A 12 -14.10 5.34 -2.35
CA THR A 12 -12.70 4.94 -2.32
C THR A 12 -12.23 4.47 -3.69
N PRO A 13 -10.91 4.47 -3.95
CA PRO A 13 -10.34 3.86 -5.13
C PRO A 13 -10.64 2.35 -5.26
N GLY A 14 -10.64 1.85 -6.50
CA GLY A 14 -11.08 0.49 -6.82
C GLY A 14 -10.14 -0.63 -6.39
N HIS A 15 -8.84 -0.36 -6.24
CA HIS A 15 -7.91 -1.37 -5.74
C HIS A 15 -7.92 -1.37 -4.22
N ALA A 16 -8.26 -2.51 -3.62
CA ALA A 16 -8.23 -2.71 -2.18
C ALA A 16 -7.33 -3.90 -1.85
N TYR A 17 -6.57 -3.79 -0.76
CA TYR A 17 -5.68 -4.85 -0.32
C TYR A 17 -5.41 -4.76 1.18
N SER A 18 -5.10 -5.90 1.78
CA SER A 18 -4.79 -5.96 3.21
C SER A 18 -3.49 -5.22 3.52
N GLN A 19 -3.41 -4.70 4.73
CA GLN A 19 -2.21 -4.10 5.26
C GLN A 19 -1.03 -5.08 5.28
N ALA A 20 -1.32 -6.37 5.51
CA ALA A 20 -0.33 -7.45 5.43
C ALA A 20 0.23 -7.63 4.01
N CYS A 21 -0.63 -7.59 2.98
CA CYS A 21 -0.20 -7.67 1.58
C CYS A 21 0.80 -6.56 1.24
N THR A 22 0.45 -5.32 1.58
CA THR A 22 1.30 -4.14 1.34
C THR A 22 2.64 -4.25 2.08
N ARG A 23 2.60 -4.67 3.36
CA ARG A 23 3.77 -4.88 4.19
C ARG A 23 4.75 -5.84 3.53
N ASP A 24 4.25 -7.00 3.07
CA ASP A 24 5.11 -8.03 2.49
C ASP A 24 5.65 -7.63 1.12
N ARG A 25 4.86 -6.91 0.32
CA ARG A 25 5.33 -6.26 -0.91
C ARG A 25 6.47 -5.29 -0.64
N LEU A 26 6.33 -4.36 0.31
CA LEU A 26 7.38 -3.40 0.66
C LEU A 26 8.63 -4.06 1.23
N LYS A 27 8.48 -5.14 2.00
CA LYS A 27 9.61 -5.93 2.50
C LYS A 27 10.42 -6.56 1.37
N SER A 28 9.77 -6.90 0.25
CA SER A 28 10.44 -7.45 -0.93
C SER A 28 11.33 -6.43 -1.65
N TRP A 29 11.01 -5.14 -1.54
CA TRP A 29 11.74 -4.05 -2.19
C TRP A 29 13.01 -3.60 -1.47
N THR A 30 13.32 -4.18 -0.31
CA THR A 30 14.52 -3.83 0.46
C THR A 30 15.32 -5.08 0.83
N SER A 31 16.62 -5.01 0.57
CA SER A 31 17.60 -6.01 1.02
C SER A 31 18.07 -5.75 2.45
N ASN A 32 17.85 -4.55 3.01
CA ASN A 32 18.32 -4.19 4.34
C ASN A 32 17.45 -4.85 5.44
N PRO A 33 18.02 -5.71 6.29
CA PRO A 33 17.26 -6.43 7.32
C PRO A 33 16.69 -5.51 8.40
N LYS A 34 17.36 -4.39 8.73
CA LYS A 34 16.83 -3.42 9.71
C LYS A 34 15.58 -2.74 9.16
N THR A 35 15.62 -2.29 7.90
CA THR A 35 14.47 -1.69 7.21
C THR A 35 13.31 -2.68 7.12
N ARG A 36 13.59 -3.94 6.78
CA ARG A 36 12.57 -5.00 6.72
C ARG A 36 11.85 -5.23 8.06
N ARG A 37 12.61 -5.23 9.17
CA ARG A 37 12.05 -5.33 10.54
C ARG A 37 11.21 -4.10 10.89
N LEU A 38 11.67 -2.90 10.52
CA LEU A 38 10.93 -1.67 10.76
C LEU A 38 9.59 -1.65 10.01
N ILE A 39 9.58 -1.99 8.70
CA ILE A 39 8.35 -2.11 7.90
C ILE A 39 7.39 -3.08 8.59
N HIS A 40 7.87 -4.24 9.03
CA HIS A 40 7.02 -5.21 9.69
C HIS A 40 6.37 -4.66 10.97
N ALA A 41 7.15 -4.01 11.83
CA ALA A 41 6.65 -3.45 13.09
C ALA A 41 5.63 -2.33 12.86
N VAL A 42 5.91 -1.39 11.95
CA VAL A 42 5.05 -0.24 11.65
C VAL A 42 3.71 -0.71 11.06
N TYR A 43 3.74 -1.62 10.09
CA TYR A 43 2.52 -2.08 9.43
C TYR A 43 1.61 -2.86 10.39
N ASN A 44 2.18 -3.74 11.22
CA ASN A 44 1.40 -4.52 12.18
C ASN A 44 0.76 -3.67 13.30
N ARG A 45 1.35 -2.51 13.63
CA ARG A 45 0.86 -1.63 14.71
C ARG A 45 0.07 -0.42 14.22
N SER A 46 -0.24 -0.37 12.92
CA SER A 46 -0.88 0.78 12.29
C SER A 46 -2.38 0.93 12.58
N GLY A 47 -3.04 -0.10 13.12
CA GLY A 47 -4.50 -0.13 13.27
C GLY A 47 -5.27 -0.20 11.94
N ILE A 48 -4.57 -0.41 10.81
CA ILE A 48 -5.16 -0.49 9.48
C ILE A 48 -5.28 -1.96 9.08
N GLU A 49 -6.48 -2.38 8.72
CA GLU A 49 -6.72 -3.71 8.15
C GLU A 49 -6.61 -3.69 6.62
N THR A 50 -7.27 -2.72 5.98
CA THR A 50 -7.38 -2.61 4.51
C THR A 50 -7.03 -1.20 4.05
N ARG A 51 -6.36 -1.10 2.90
CA ARG A 51 -6.08 0.18 2.22
C ARG A 51 -6.68 0.16 0.81
N HIS A 52 -7.06 1.35 0.34
CA HIS A 52 -7.48 1.58 -1.03
C HIS A 52 -6.42 2.39 -1.78
N SER A 53 -6.20 2.05 -3.05
CA SER A 53 -5.25 2.73 -3.93
C SER A 53 -5.83 2.94 -5.32
N VAL A 54 -5.42 4.04 -5.95
CA VAL A 54 -5.73 4.34 -7.36
C VAL A 54 -4.94 3.46 -8.32
N SER A 55 -3.83 2.87 -7.87
CA SER A 55 -2.99 1.95 -8.64
C SER A 55 -2.94 0.56 -7.99
N GLY A 56 -2.86 -0.46 -8.84
CA GLY A 56 -2.75 -1.87 -8.45
C GLY A 56 -1.34 -2.33 -8.05
N ASP A 57 -0.33 -1.46 -8.05
CA ASP A 57 1.09 -1.83 -7.92
C ASP A 57 1.48 -2.55 -6.62
N PHE A 58 0.65 -2.40 -5.58
CA PHE A 58 0.81 -3.04 -4.28
C PHE A 58 0.11 -4.40 -4.17
N ILE A 59 -0.70 -4.76 -5.18
CA ILE A 59 -1.34 -6.06 -5.29
C ILE A 59 -0.31 -7.05 -5.82
N THR A 60 -0.14 -8.16 -5.10
CA THR A 60 0.77 -9.23 -5.55
C THR A 60 0.26 -9.83 -6.85
N GLY A 61 1.12 -9.86 -7.87
CA GLY A 61 0.78 -10.41 -9.20
C GLY A 61 0.07 -9.45 -10.15
N ALA A 62 -0.19 -8.20 -9.75
CA ALA A 62 -0.65 -7.16 -10.67
C ALA A 62 0.52 -6.55 -11.44
N ASP A 63 0.27 -6.14 -12.68
CA ASP A 63 1.23 -5.35 -13.46
C ASP A 63 1.41 -3.97 -12.82
N ALA A 64 2.62 -3.69 -12.35
CA ALA A 64 2.96 -2.44 -11.70
C ALA A 64 3.25 -1.36 -12.75
N ALA A 65 2.55 -0.22 -12.66
CA ALA A 65 2.74 0.90 -13.58
C ALA A 65 3.80 1.90 -13.07
N LEU A 66 3.78 2.20 -11.77
CA LEU A 66 4.59 3.24 -11.11
C LEU A 66 5.79 2.65 -10.36
N PHE A 67 5.60 1.55 -9.63
CA PHE A 67 6.60 0.91 -8.77
C PHE A 67 7.11 -0.39 -9.39
N ARG A 68 7.82 -0.25 -10.51
CA ARG A 68 8.41 -1.37 -11.24
C ARG A 68 9.68 -1.86 -10.56
N THR A 69 9.94 -3.16 -10.66
CA THR A 69 11.17 -3.79 -10.21
C THR A 69 11.96 -4.29 -11.40
N ALA A 70 13.28 -4.05 -11.40
CA ALA A 70 14.20 -4.62 -12.38
C ALA A 70 14.38 -6.13 -12.16
N GLY A 71 15.04 -6.81 -13.10
CA GLY A 71 15.25 -8.26 -13.04
C GLY A 71 16.07 -8.73 -11.84
N ASP A 72 16.83 -7.84 -11.21
CA ASP A 72 17.59 -8.07 -9.97
C ASP A 72 16.77 -7.77 -8.69
N GLY A 73 15.50 -7.38 -8.84
CA GLY A 73 14.60 -7.01 -7.74
C GLY A 73 14.76 -5.57 -7.24
N ALA A 74 15.62 -4.76 -7.85
CA ALA A 74 15.75 -3.35 -7.49
C ALA A 74 14.53 -2.55 -7.94
N LEU A 75 14.07 -1.60 -7.11
CA LEU A 75 13.05 -0.64 -7.51
C LEU A 75 13.59 0.28 -8.62
N ILE A 76 12.88 0.34 -9.74
CA ILE A 76 13.16 1.29 -10.80
C ILE A 76 12.50 2.62 -10.40
N PRO A 77 13.27 3.70 -10.21
CA PRO A 77 12.68 5.00 -9.93
C PRO A 77 11.84 5.46 -11.13
N PRO A 78 10.72 6.17 -10.90
CA PRO A 78 10.00 6.81 -12.00
C PRO A 78 10.93 7.80 -12.71
N GLY A 79 11.04 7.65 -14.03
CA GLY A 79 11.75 8.55 -14.94
C GLY A 79 10.78 9.22 -15.91
#